data_AF-A0A1E5JMW0-F1
#
_entry.id   AF-A0A1E5JMW0-F1
#
_cell.length_a   1.000
_cell.length_b   1.000
_cell.length_c   1.000
_cell.angle_alpha   90.00
_cell.angle_beta   90.00
_cell.angle_gamma   90.00
#
_symmetry.space_group_name_H-M   'P 1'
#
loop_
_entity.id
_entity.type
_entity.pdbx_description
1 polymer ?
#
loop_
_entity_poly.entity_id
_entity_poly.type
_entity_poly.pdbx_seq_one_letter_code
_entity_poly.pdbx_strand_id
1 'polypeptide(L)'
;MVNIVDELTELLRPSWGAEKWILEGWNKITADEKQLIKNRLNELFCDGLPFELKSDKLFYIYTFSLLAQLEVLAVQIPLKFESKMSTVEYRERMRQQLLDEIFHGLVFTKIVYMLCAPYASPPPYSPHIEIICNFIRNESCPKVAIMLLNLIGEGWIEEIFESLHRYGVAPKVFTTILEDEHRHVCEAELYRDIGLPNVDEIKPKIAYLEEQLITNIFMQYKYMSSVCALLGVEGVIHFKESLHNKHTQQLSKVNLEPSENWKNFIEFADEVLPRVQNYTESNRQVEMTPIRKVFMTQWDGPSDPTMTGQFSIDISCLDFFNKKFASETLTTLMLQTVSSWMTLSDSFRNYLSFRTIFQTKEAYVGLVVMLPGCGDHLGTIVFENCHNLSFYELSAKIRSIVHMMVYCYKKREQLEKTNPRVQQLMKDMVYEYAYNTYPYPLAGTPYITLSNIGVFGYTQSMAPLRKTESMRFTIMEVERKPIWQNETHSFEPRDMLPVSISADHRIFDGNSTVPKMVEERFHTMFAKMCKEKPKSTPVLQHEHLELVIEQLLATNIEMGYKTLMLLQTCWFDFISIEECYTASTYHGVANHDTREPTVI
;
A
#
# COMPACT_ATOMS: atom_id res chain seq x y z
N MET A 1 9.97 -27.90 -34.35
CA MET A 1 10.21 -27.35 -33.01
C MET A 1 8.96 -26.58 -32.62
N VAL A 2 7.99 -27.24 -31.99
CA VAL A 2 7.05 -26.53 -31.11
C VAL A 2 7.95 -25.90 -30.06
N ASN A 3 7.90 -24.57 -29.95
CA ASN A 3 8.99 -23.79 -29.41
C ASN A 3 9.09 -24.07 -27.91
N ILE A 4 10.29 -24.39 -27.39
CA ILE A 4 10.53 -24.59 -25.94
C ILE A 4 10.02 -23.38 -25.12
N VAL A 5 9.98 -22.21 -25.75
CA VAL A 5 9.40 -20.97 -25.21
C VAL A 5 7.89 -21.08 -24.95
N ASP A 6 7.13 -21.75 -25.80
CA ASP A 6 5.67 -21.92 -25.64
C ASP A 6 5.36 -22.90 -24.50
N GLU A 7 6.07 -24.05 -24.44
CA GLU A 7 5.94 -25.02 -23.33
C GLU A 7 6.38 -24.43 -21.98
N LEU A 8 7.47 -23.65 -21.97
CA LEU A 8 7.92 -22.96 -20.77
C LEU A 8 6.93 -21.86 -20.36
N THR A 9 6.30 -21.16 -21.32
CA THR A 9 5.27 -20.15 -21.04
C THR A 9 4.01 -20.77 -20.45
N GLU A 10 3.58 -21.93 -20.94
CA GLU A 10 2.45 -22.70 -20.38
C GLU A 10 2.76 -23.23 -18.96
N LEU A 11 4.00 -23.61 -18.67
CA LEU A 11 4.42 -24.09 -17.34
C LEU A 11 4.60 -22.95 -16.32
N LEU A 12 5.01 -21.76 -16.77
CA LEU A 12 5.33 -20.62 -15.90
C LEU A 12 4.16 -19.67 -15.64
N ARG A 13 3.14 -19.65 -16.51
CA ARG A 13 1.96 -18.80 -16.32
C ARG A 13 0.79 -19.62 -15.80
N PRO A 14 0.28 -19.36 -14.58
CA PRO A 14 -0.96 -19.99 -14.16
C PRO A 14 -2.07 -19.56 -15.14
N SER A 15 -2.74 -20.55 -15.73
CA SER A 15 -3.96 -20.30 -16.49
C SER A 15 -5.06 -19.94 -15.49
N TRP A 16 -5.66 -18.78 -15.69
CA TRP A 16 -6.69 -18.30 -14.78
C TRP A 16 -8.02 -19.03 -15.01
N GLY A 17 -8.28 -19.54 -16.21
CA GLY A 17 -9.46 -20.31 -16.60
C GLY A 17 -10.30 -19.61 -17.66
N ALA A 18 -10.35 -18.27 -17.65
CA ALA A 18 -11.07 -17.49 -18.65
C ALA A 18 -10.46 -17.63 -20.06
N GLU A 19 -9.14 -17.85 -20.14
CA GLU A 19 -8.40 -17.96 -21.40
C GLU A 19 -8.87 -19.11 -22.25
N LYS A 20 -9.39 -20.19 -21.63
CA LYS A 20 -9.95 -21.34 -22.35
C LYS A 20 -11.02 -20.91 -23.36
N TRP A 21 -11.87 -19.96 -22.98
CA TRP A 21 -12.99 -19.52 -23.80
C TRP A 21 -12.56 -18.51 -24.86
N ILE A 22 -11.62 -17.64 -24.52
CA ILE A 22 -10.95 -16.76 -25.49
C ILE A 22 -10.26 -17.61 -26.56
N LEU A 23 -9.55 -18.68 -26.15
CA LEU A 23 -8.88 -19.62 -27.06
C LEU A 23 -9.87 -20.36 -27.97
N GLU A 24 -11.06 -20.69 -27.48
CA GLU A 24 -12.11 -21.28 -28.31
C GLU A 24 -12.50 -20.34 -29.46
N GLY A 25 -12.77 -19.07 -29.16
CA GLY A 25 -13.04 -18.03 -30.17
C GLY A 25 -11.85 -17.79 -31.10
N TRP A 26 -10.66 -17.66 -30.51
CA TRP A 26 -9.40 -17.45 -31.23
C TRP A 26 -9.11 -18.54 -32.26
N ASN A 27 -9.51 -19.79 -32.00
CA ASN A 27 -9.32 -20.90 -32.91
C ASN A 27 -10.31 -20.94 -34.08
N LYS A 28 -11.34 -20.09 -34.07
CA LYS A 28 -12.36 -19.97 -35.13
C LYS A 28 -12.13 -18.77 -36.06
N ILE A 29 -11.12 -17.95 -35.77
CA ILE A 29 -10.78 -16.75 -36.56
C ILE A 29 -9.56 -16.96 -37.45
N THR A 30 -9.55 -16.26 -38.58
CA THR A 30 -8.51 -16.27 -39.62
C THR A 30 -7.23 -15.59 -39.16
N ALA A 31 -6.14 -15.78 -39.91
CA ALA A 31 -4.86 -15.14 -39.59
C ALA A 31 -4.93 -13.61 -39.64
N ASP A 32 -5.66 -13.05 -40.61
CA ASP A 32 -5.82 -11.60 -40.78
C ASP A 32 -6.63 -10.99 -39.63
N GLU A 33 -7.71 -11.66 -39.21
CA GLU A 33 -8.50 -11.27 -38.03
C GLU A 33 -7.67 -11.33 -36.74
N LYS A 34 -6.83 -12.35 -36.56
CA LYS A 34 -5.88 -12.43 -35.44
C LYS A 34 -4.90 -11.26 -35.44
N GLN A 35 -4.41 -10.87 -36.61
CA GLN A 35 -3.47 -9.76 -36.74
C GLN A 35 -4.15 -8.42 -36.44
N LEU A 36 -5.41 -8.24 -36.85
CA LEU A 36 -6.22 -7.07 -36.50
C LEU A 36 -6.32 -6.91 -34.97
N ILE A 37 -6.73 -7.96 -34.26
CA ILE A 37 -6.86 -7.94 -32.79
C ILE A 37 -5.51 -7.65 -32.13
N LYS A 38 -4.42 -8.25 -32.60
CA LYS A 38 -3.06 -7.99 -32.08
C LYS A 38 -2.65 -6.54 -32.24
N ASN A 39 -2.93 -5.93 -33.40
CA ASN A 39 -2.60 -4.53 -33.65
C ASN A 39 -3.35 -3.61 -32.68
N ARG A 40 -4.66 -3.84 -32.50
CA ARG A 40 -5.49 -3.09 -31.54
C ARG A 40 -4.99 -3.24 -30.10
N LEU A 41 -4.60 -4.44 -29.68
CA LEU A 41 -4.00 -4.67 -28.36
C LEU A 41 -2.65 -3.98 -28.18
N ASN A 42 -1.83 -3.89 -29.23
CA ASN A 42 -0.55 -3.19 -29.17
C ASN A 42 -0.75 -1.68 -29.08
N GLU A 43 -1.74 -1.15 -29.79
CA GLU A 43 -2.10 0.27 -29.76
C GLU A 43 -2.66 0.70 -28.40
N LEU A 44 -3.59 -0.08 -27.83
CA LEU A 44 -4.21 0.26 -26.54
C LEU A 44 -3.16 0.28 -25.42
N PHE A 45 -2.23 -0.67 -25.42
CA PHE A 45 -1.21 -0.90 -24.37
C PHE A 45 0.20 -0.43 -24.75
N CYS A 46 0.35 0.48 -25.72
CA CYS A 46 1.66 0.95 -26.19
C CYS A 46 2.53 1.51 -25.06
N ASP A 47 1.92 2.21 -24.09
CA ASP A 47 2.57 2.82 -22.94
C ASP A 47 2.45 1.97 -21.65
N GLY A 48 2.09 0.70 -21.76
CA GLY A 48 1.83 -0.17 -20.61
C GLY A 48 0.35 -0.18 -20.20
N LEU A 49 0.07 -0.03 -18.90
CA LEU A 49 -1.31 -0.06 -18.39
C LEU A 49 -2.06 1.17 -18.94
N PRO A 50 -3.21 1.02 -19.62
CA PRO A 50 -3.84 2.10 -20.37
C PRO A 50 -4.59 3.14 -19.51
N PHE A 51 -4.30 3.19 -18.22
CA PHE A 51 -4.89 4.12 -17.25
C PHE A 51 -4.05 4.21 -15.97
N GLU A 52 -4.24 5.30 -15.22
CA GLU A 52 -3.66 5.50 -13.89
C GLU A 52 -4.58 4.96 -12.79
N LEU A 53 -3.99 4.39 -11.74
CA LEU A 53 -4.73 3.93 -10.57
C LEU A 53 -5.08 5.12 -9.66
N LYS A 54 -6.37 5.46 -9.59
CA LYS A 54 -6.88 6.52 -8.69
C LYS A 54 -7.27 6.01 -7.30
N SER A 55 -7.36 4.70 -7.15
CA SER A 55 -7.80 4.00 -5.93
C SER A 55 -6.88 2.81 -5.66
N ASP A 56 -7.09 2.10 -4.56
CA ASP A 56 -6.31 0.91 -4.24
C ASP A 56 -6.35 -0.11 -5.40
N LYS A 57 -5.16 -0.60 -5.78
CA LYS A 57 -4.92 -1.55 -6.87
C LYS A 57 -5.80 -2.81 -6.75
N LEU A 58 -6.10 -3.24 -5.53
CA LEU A 58 -6.91 -4.42 -5.26
C LEU A 58 -8.32 -4.32 -5.86
N PHE A 59 -8.92 -3.12 -5.84
CA PHE A 59 -10.26 -2.91 -6.41
C PHE A 59 -10.26 -3.06 -7.94
N TYR A 60 -9.20 -2.60 -8.61
CA TYR A 60 -9.04 -2.79 -10.05
C TYR A 60 -8.83 -4.27 -10.39
N ILE A 61 -8.00 -4.99 -9.62
CA ILE A 61 -7.76 -6.43 -9.83
C ILE A 61 -9.09 -7.20 -9.80
N TYR A 62 -9.90 -7.04 -8.76
CA TYR A 62 -11.15 -7.76 -8.65
C TYR A 62 -12.19 -7.32 -9.68
N THR A 63 -12.28 -6.02 -10.00
CA THR A 63 -13.22 -5.52 -11.01
C THR A 63 -12.89 -6.07 -12.39
N PHE A 64 -11.65 -5.96 -12.85
CA PHE A 64 -11.24 -6.50 -14.15
C PHE A 64 -11.25 -8.04 -14.18
N SER A 65 -11.09 -8.71 -13.03
CA SER A 65 -11.30 -10.17 -12.93
C SER A 65 -12.78 -10.55 -13.07
N LEU A 66 -13.70 -9.73 -12.57
CA LEU A 66 -15.13 -9.96 -12.83
C LEU A 66 -15.41 -9.79 -14.32
N LEU A 67 -14.99 -8.67 -14.91
CA LEU A 67 -15.24 -8.37 -16.32
C LEU A 67 -14.65 -9.42 -17.27
N ALA A 68 -13.39 -9.80 -17.08
CA ALA A 68 -12.76 -10.80 -17.93
C ALA A 68 -13.45 -12.18 -17.85
N GLN A 69 -14.05 -12.53 -16.70
CA GLN A 69 -14.82 -13.77 -16.57
C GLN A 69 -16.23 -13.65 -17.18
N LEU A 70 -16.86 -12.48 -17.13
CA LEU A 70 -18.16 -12.24 -17.76
C LEU A 70 -18.07 -12.16 -19.28
N GLU A 71 -16.99 -11.60 -19.83
CA GLU A 71 -16.77 -11.46 -21.27
C GLU A 71 -16.72 -12.80 -22.02
N VAL A 72 -16.40 -13.88 -21.29
CA VAL A 72 -16.53 -15.25 -21.76
C VAL A 72 -17.93 -15.54 -22.34
N LEU A 73 -18.98 -14.98 -21.75
CA LEU A 73 -20.35 -15.17 -22.25
C LEU A 73 -20.54 -14.54 -23.61
N ALA A 74 -19.98 -13.36 -23.81
CA ALA A 74 -20.15 -12.58 -25.02
C ALA A 74 -19.47 -13.26 -26.23
N VAL A 75 -18.27 -13.83 -26.06
CA VAL A 75 -17.59 -14.64 -27.10
C VAL A 75 -18.44 -15.85 -27.56
N GLN A 76 -19.21 -16.46 -26.66
CA GLN A 76 -19.96 -17.68 -26.97
C GLN A 76 -21.19 -17.42 -27.86
N ILE A 77 -21.71 -16.18 -27.90
CA ILE A 77 -22.91 -15.85 -28.68
C ILE A 77 -22.62 -15.95 -30.17
N PRO A 78 -21.64 -15.22 -30.73
CA PRO A 78 -21.36 -15.32 -32.15
C PRO A 78 -20.93 -16.72 -32.56
N LEU A 79 -20.13 -17.40 -31.72
CA LEU A 79 -19.67 -18.76 -32.00
C LEU A 79 -20.79 -19.77 -32.23
N LYS A 80 -21.90 -19.67 -31.49
CA LYS A 80 -23.03 -20.60 -31.58
C LYS A 80 -24.08 -20.20 -32.61
N PHE A 81 -24.19 -18.92 -32.92
CA PHE A 81 -25.33 -18.37 -33.65
C PHE A 81 -24.96 -17.72 -34.98
N GLU A 82 -23.70 -17.39 -35.27
CA GLU A 82 -23.25 -16.83 -36.55
C GLU A 82 -23.77 -17.68 -37.73
N SER A 83 -23.53 -18.99 -37.71
CA SER A 83 -23.98 -19.90 -38.77
C SER A 83 -25.51 -20.07 -38.89
N LYS A 84 -26.28 -19.59 -37.91
CA LYS A 84 -27.74 -19.72 -37.84
C LYS A 84 -28.48 -18.47 -38.31
N MET A 85 -27.79 -17.37 -38.57
CA MET A 85 -28.38 -16.13 -39.11
C MET A 85 -28.81 -16.32 -40.56
N SER A 86 -30.00 -15.83 -40.93
CA SER A 86 -30.56 -16.08 -42.26
C SER A 86 -29.98 -15.14 -43.33
N THR A 87 -29.58 -13.93 -42.94
CA THR A 87 -29.03 -12.91 -43.86
C THR A 87 -27.50 -12.92 -43.87
N VAL A 88 -26.88 -12.47 -44.96
CA VAL A 88 -25.41 -12.35 -45.05
C VAL A 88 -24.90 -11.19 -44.18
N GLU A 89 -25.64 -10.07 -44.17
CA GLU A 89 -25.31 -8.89 -43.38
C GLU A 89 -25.26 -9.17 -41.88
N TYR A 90 -26.24 -9.90 -41.33
CA TYR A 90 -26.22 -10.28 -39.90
C TYR A 90 -25.14 -11.29 -39.58
N ARG A 91 -24.76 -12.17 -40.54
CA ARG A 91 -23.59 -13.04 -40.37
C ARG A 91 -22.31 -12.24 -40.28
N GLU A 92 -22.13 -11.24 -41.13
CA GLU A 92 -20.96 -10.35 -41.10
C GLU A 92 -20.91 -9.53 -39.80
N ARG A 93 -22.04 -8.99 -39.33
CA ARG A 93 -22.08 -8.26 -38.04
C ARG A 93 -21.83 -9.17 -36.84
N MET A 94 -22.40 -10.38 -36.80
CA MET A 94 -22.09 -11.37 -35.76
C MET A 94 -20.62 -11.77 -35.81
N ARG A 95 -20.05 -11.90 -37.02
CA ARG A 95 -18.63 -12.18 -37.18
C ARG A 95 -17.78 -11.04 -36.63
N GLN A 96 -18.14 -9.79 -36.91
CA GLN A 96 -17.46 -8.62 -36.34
C GLN A 96 -17.56 -8.58 -34.81
N GLN A 97 -18.77 -8.83 -34.27
CA GLN A 97 -18.98 -8.95 -32.83
C GLN A 97 -18.05 -10.00 -32.23
N LEU A 98 -17.91 -11.19 -32.82
CA LEU A 98 -16.95 -12.20 -32.35
C LEU A 98 -15.53 -11.65 -32.19
N LEU A 99 -15.06 -10.86 -33.15
CA LEU A 99 -13.72 -10.27 -33.11
C LEU A 99 -13.59 -9.27 -31.96
N ASP A 100 -14.64 -8.50 -31.72
CA ASP A 100 -14.69 -7.48 -30.67
C ASP A 100 -14.74 -8.12 -29.28
N GLU A 101 -15.57 -9.16 -29.07
CA GLU A 101 -15.61 -9.89 -27.79
C GLU A 101 -14.30 -10.61 -27.46
N ILE A 102 -13.64 -11.19 -28.48
CA ILE A 102 -12.30 -11.77 -28.30
C ILE A 102 -11.31 -10.68 -27.90
N PHE A 103 -11.40 -9.50 -28.52
CA PHE A 103 -10.57 -8.35 -28.18
C PHE A 103 -10.83 -7.88 -26.74
N HIS A 104 -12.08 -7.68 -26.32
CA HIS A 104 -12.44 -7.28 -24.95
C HIS A 104 -11.93 -8.28 -23.91
N GLY A 105 -12.15 -9.59 -24.14
CA GLY A 105 -11.67 -10.64 -23.26
C GLY A 105 -10.16 -10.61 -23.10
N LEU A 106 -9.41 -10.36 -24.18
CA LEU A 106 -7.96 -10.21 -24.14
C LEU A 106 -7.54 -8.91 -23.42
N VAL A 107 -8.23 -7.80 -23.63
CA VAL A 107 -7.97 -6.52 -22.96
C VAL A 107 -8.10 -6.67 -21.44
N PHE A 108 -9.24 -7.18 -20.96
CA PHE A 108 -9.47 -7.35 -19.53
C PHE A 108 -8.50 -8.35 -18.91
N THR A 109 -8.29 -9.51 -19.57
CA THR A 109 -7.33 -10.52 -19.10
C THR A 109 -5.90 -9.95 -19.01
N LYS A 110 -5.47 -9.18 -20.02
CA LYS A 110 -4.16 -8.52 -20.01
C LYS A 110 -4.04 -7.48 -18.90
N ILE A 111 -5.08 -6.68 -18.66
CA ILE A 111 -5.12 -5.74 -17.52
C ILE A 111 -4.96 -6.49 -16.20
N VAL A 112 -5.72 -7.56 -15.97
CA VAL A 112 -5.61 -8.37 -14.74
C VAL A 112 -4.19 -8.89 -14.56
N TYR A 113 -3.58 -9.45 -15.61
CA TYR A 113 -2.20 -9.94 -15.54
C TYR A 113 -1.17 -8.82 -15.27
N MET A 114 -1.33 -7.65 -15.88
CA MET A 114 -0.45 -6.50 -15.63
C MET A 114 -0.62 -5.96 -14.21
N LEU A 115 -1.84 -5.94 -13.69
CA LEU A 115 -2.09 -5.60 -12.29
C LEU A 115 -1.52 -6.67 -11.35
N CYS A 116 -1.56 -7.95 -11.71
CA CYS A 116 -1.00 -9.03 -10.89
C CYS A 116 0.51 -9.27 -11.13
N ALA A 117 1.18 -8.40 -11.90
CA ALA A 117 2.62 -8.49 -12.12
C ALA A 117 3.42 -8.34 -10.81
N PRO A 118 4.58 -9.01 -10.69
CA PRO A 118 5.30 -9.81 -11.68
C PRO A 118 4.89 -11.29 -11.72
N TYR A 119 4.19 -11.81 -10.71
CA TYR A 119 3.82 -13.23 -10.67
C TYR A 119 2.69 -13.59 -11.63
N ALA A 120 1.95 -12.59 -12.13
CA ALA A 120 0.84 -12.80 -13.04
C ALA A 120 -0.12 -13.85 -12.46
N SER A 121 -0.47 -13.69 -11.17
CA SER A 121 -1.37 -14.60 -10.44
C SER A 121 -2.69 -13.89 -10.13
N PRO A 122 -3.66 -13.94 -11.06
CA PRO A 122 -5.00 -13.42 -10.81
C PRO A 122 -5.68 -14.08 -9.60
N PRO A 123 -6.69 -13.42 -9.01
CA PRO A 123 -7.57 -14.08 -8.04
C PRO A 123 -8.16 -15.37 -8.62
N PRO A 124 -8.46 -16.39 -7.80
CA PRO A 124 -9.04 -17.64 -8.30
C PRO A 124 -10.32 -17.41 -9.13
N TYR A 125 -10.43 -18.12 -10.27
CA TYR A 125 -11.63 -18.14 -11.11
C TYR A 125 -12.86 -18.44 -10.26
N SER A 126 -13.93 -17.66 -10.43
CA SER A 126 -15.09 -17.80 -9.57
C SER A 126 -15.99 -18.94 -10.05
N PRO A 127 -16.20 -20.01 -9.27
CA PRO A 127 -17.18 -21.04 -9.63
C PRO A 127 -18.61 -20.46 -9.63
N HIS A 128 -18.88 -19.42 -8.83
CA HIS A 128 -20.19 -18.76 -8.75
C HIS A 128 -20.56 -18.04 -10.04
N ILE A 129 -19.62 -17.26 -10.61
CA ILE A 129 -19.85 -16.58 -11.89
C ILE A 129 -20.04 -17.62 -13.00
N GLU A 130 -19.28 -18.72 -12.95
CA GLU A 130 -19.37 -19.81 -13.93
C GLU A 130 -20.74 -20.53 -13.93
N ILE A 131 -21.51 -20.52 -12.83
CA ILE A 131 -22.88 -21.07 -12.78
C ILE A 131 -23.78 -20.32 -13.76
N ILE A 132 -23.75 -18.99 -13.73
CA ILE A 132 -24.52 -18.15 -14.66
C ILE A 132 -24.04 -18.38 -16.09
N CYS A 133 -22.71 -18.41 -16.28
CA CYS A 133 -22.14 -18.64 -17.60
C CYS A 133 -22.60 -19.98 -18.20
N ASN A 134 -22.60 -21.04 -17.39
CA ASN A 134 -23.06 -22.37 -17.80
C ASN A 134 -24.55 -22.46 -18.04
N PHE A 135 -25.37 -21.78 -17.24
CA PHE A 135 -26.83 -21.77 -17.42
C PHE A 135 -27.19 -21.34 -18.84
N ILE A 136 -26.57 -20.27 -19.31
CA ILE A 136 -26.82 -19.74 -20.65
C ILE A 136 -26.13 -20.59 -21.72
N ARG A 137 -24.89 -21.01 -21.47
CA ARG A 137 -24.11 -21.83 -22.42
C ARG A 137 -24.81 -23.16 -22.72
N ASN A 138 -25.46 -23.76 -21.75
CA ASN A 138 -26.11 -25.06 -21.89
C ASN A 138 -27.55 -24.95 -22.41
N GLU A 139 -28.04 -23.74 -22.69
CA GLU A 139 -29.35 -23.56 -23.29
C GLU A 139 -29.35 -24.08 -24.73
N SER A 140 -30.29 -25.00 -24.99
CA SER A 140 -30.42 -25.69 -26.27
C SER A 140 -31.31 -24.93 -27.25
N CYS A 141 -32.28 -24.17 -26.75
CA CYS A 141 -33.20 -23.38 -27.57
C CYS A 141 -32.54 -22.05 -27.99
N PRO A 142 -32.28 -21.82 -29.30
CA PRO A 142 -31.62 -20.61 -29.78
C PRO A 142 -32.33 -19.31 -29.38
N LYS A 143 -33.67 -19.33 -29.41
CA LYS A 143 -34.50 -18.17 -29.08
C LYS A 143 -34.34 -17.75 -27.62
N VAL A 144 -34.33 -18.74 -26.73
CA VAL A 144 -34.17 -18.55 -25.29
C VAL A 144 -32.75 -18.13 -24.97
N ALA A 145 -31.75 -18.80 -25.55
CA ALA A 145 -30.35 -18.48 -25.34
C ALA A 145 -30.02 -17.03 -25.70
N ILE A 146 -30.43 -16.58 -26.90
CA ILE A 146 -30.17 -15.21 -27.37
C ILE A 146 -30.87 -14.18 -26.48
N MET A 147 -32.11 -14.44 -26.07
CA MET A 147 -32.83 -13.52 -25.20
C MET A 147 -32.18 -13.41 -23.80
N LEU A 148 -31.78 -14.53 -23.19
CA LEU A 148 -31.06 -14.52 -21.90
C LEU A 148 -29.69 -13.84 -22.02
N LEU A 149 -29.00 -14.04 -23.14
CA LEU A 149 -27.71 -13.41 -23.41
C LEU A 149 -27.84 -11.92 -23.57
N ASN A 150 -28.81 -11.42 -24.33
CA ASN A 150 -29.03 -9.97 -24.51
C ASN A 150 -29.36 -9.28 -23.18
N LEU A 151 -30.16 -9.93 -22.33
CA LEU A 151 -30.44 -9.41 -20.98
C LEU A 151 -29.18 -9.25 -20.12
N ILE A 152 -28.16 -10.09 -20.32
CA ILE A 152 -26.89 -10.01 -19.57
C ILE A 152 -25.89 -9.10 -20.27
N GLY A 153 -25.66 -9.28 -21.57
CA GLY A 153 -24.71 -8.51 -22.37
C GLY A 153 -25.12 -7.04 -22.44
N GLU A 154 -26.16 -6.74 -23.22
CA GLU A 154 -26.67 -5.37 -23.37
C GLU A 154 -27.29 -4.85 -22.07
N GLY A 155 -28.02 -5.70 -21.34
CA GLY A 155 -28.76 -5.26 -20.15
C GLY A 155 -27.88 -4.94 -18.96
N TRP A 156 -26.80 -5.69 -18.74
CA TRP A 156 -26.03 -5.62 -17.49
C TRP A 156 -24.54 -5.37 -17.66
N ILE A 157 -23.86 -6.12 -18.53
CA ILE A 157 -22.40 -5.98 -18.76
C ILE A 157 -22.11 -4.60 -19.35
N GLU A 158 -22.87 -4.19 -20.37
CA GLU A 158 -22.75 -2.85 -20.97
C GLU A 158 -23.02 -1.75 -19.93
N GLU A 159 -23.98 -1.92 -19.03
CA GLU A 159 -24.25 -0.94 -17.97
C GLU A 159 -23.11 -0.84 -16.95
N ILE A 160 -22.40 -1.94 -16.67
CA ILE A 160 -21.16 -1.89 -15.90
C ILE A 160 -20.11 -1.07 -16.64
N PHE A 161 -19.95 -1.27 -17.96
CA PHE A 161 -18.99 -0.51 -18.77
C PHE A 161 -19.33 0.98 -18.80
N GLU A 162 -20.59 1.33 -19.05
CA GLU A 162 -21.08 2.70 -19.04
C GLU A 162 -20.85 3.37 -17.69
N SER A 163 -21.15 2.67 -16.59
CA SER A 163 -20.95 3.19 -15.24
C SER A 163 -19.47 3.40 -14.92
N LEU A 164 -18.61 2.42 -15.21
CA LEU A 164 -17.16 2.56 -14.99
C LEU A 164 -16.56 3.70 -15.83
N HIS A 165 -16.99 3.83 -17.10
CA HIS A 165 -16.59 4.93 -17.97
C HIS A 165 -17.02 6.29 -17.41
N ARG A 166 -18.30 6.43 -17.04
CA ARG A 166 -18.89 7.68 -16.54
C ARG A 166 -18.20 8.20 -15.30
N TYR A 167 -17.81 7.31 -14.39
CA TYR A 167 -17.09 7.65 -13.17
C TYR A 167 -15.56 7.66 -13.35
N GLY A 168 -15.07 7.62 -14.60
CA GLY A 168 -13.67 7.88 -14.94
C GLY A 168 -12.71 6.76 -14.53
N VAL A 169 -13.21 5.52 -14.42
CA VAL A 169 -12.43 4.31 -14.20
C VAL A 169 -11.94 3.82 -15.57
N ALA A 170 -10.62 3.72 -15.77
CA ALA A 170 -10.03 3.24 -17.03
C ALA A 170 -10.66 3.82 -18.33
N PRO A 171 -10.75 5.16 -18.48
CA PRO A 171 -11.57 5.79 -19.51
C PRO A 171 -11.19 5.40 -20.93
N LYS A 172 -9.89 5.27 -21.23
CA LYS A 172 -9.39 4.83 -22.55
C LYS A 172 -9.87 3.42 -22.90
N VAL A 173 -9.93 2.53 -21.91
CA VAL A 173 -10.38 1.14 -22.09
C VAL A 173 -11.87 1.12 -22.42
N PHE A 174 -12.70 1.73 -21.58
CA PHE A 174 -14.15 1.67 -21.79
C PHE A 174 -14.64 2.54 -22.95
N THR A 175 -13.91 3.60 -23.36
CA THR A 175 -14.21 4.30 -24.61
C THR A 175 -14.10 3.34 -25.80
N THR A 176 -12.96 2.62 -25.90
CA THR A 176 -12.73 1.65 -26.99
C THR A 176 -13.74 0.51 -26.96
N ILE A 177 -14.06 -0.02 -25.79
CA ILE A 177 -15.02 -1.13 -25.64
C ILE A 177 -16.43 -0.68 -25.98
N LEU A 178 -16.88 0.46 -25.45
CA LEU A 178 -18.22 0.97 -25.76
C LEU A 178 -18.37 1.28 -27.26
N GLU A 179 -17.36 1.83 -27.93
CA GLU A 179 -17.39 2.04 -29.40
C GLU A 179 -17.61 0.72 -30.18
N ASP A 180 -17.12 -0.40 -29.65
CA ASP A 180 -17.36 -1.72 -30.22
C ASP A 180 -18.79 -2.20 -29.93
N GLU A 181 -19.28 -2.08 -28.68
CA GLU A 181 -20.65 -2.46 -28.30
C GLU A 181 -21.71 -1.76 -29.17
N HIS A 182 -21.53 -0.46 -29.46
CA HIS A 182 -22.49 0.31 -30.28
C HIS A 182 -22.66 -0.22 -31.71
N ARG A 183 -21.71 -0.99 -32.26
CA ARG A 183 -21.80 -1.57 -33.62
C ARG A 183 -22.29 -3.02 -33.65
N HIS A 184 -22.50 -3.64 -32.49
CA HIS A 184 -23.03 -5.01 -32.40
C HIS A 184 -24.45 -5.10 -32.95
N VAL A 185 -24.93 -6.32 -33.20
CA VAL A 185 -26.26 -6.54 -33.79
C VAL A 185 -27.33 -6.13 -32.79
N CYS A 186 -28.25 -5.26 -33.21
CA CYS A 186 -29.34 -4.81 -32.35
C CYS A 186 -30.35 -5.95 -32.08
N GLU A 187 -30.77 -6.09 -30.84
CA GLU A 187 -31.79 -7.03 -30.38
C GLU A 187 -33.06 -7.09 -31.26
N ALA A 188 -33.57 -5.93 -31.71
CA ALA A 188 -34.77 -5.86 -32.55
C ALA A 188 -34.58 -6.54 -33.92
N GLU A 189 -33.34 -6.63 -34.40
CA GLU A 189 -32.97 -7.28 -35.65
C GLU A 189 -32.82 -8.79 -35.45
N LEU A 190 -32.23 -9.22 -34.34
CA LEU A 190 -32.11 -10.62 -33.92
C LEU A 190 -33.48 -11.29 -33.72
N TYR A 191 -34.42 -10.60 -33.07
CA TYR A 191 -35.77 -11.13 -32.85
C TYR A 191 -36.60 -11.21 -34.13
N ARG A 192 -36.36 -10.34 -35.12
CA ARG A 192 -37.03 -10.45 -36.43
C ARG A 192 -36.55 -11.68 -37.19
N ASP A 193 -35.28 -12.03 -37.08
CA ASP A 193 -34.71 -13.15 -37.84
C ASP A 193 -35.04 -14.51 -37.22
N ILE A 194 -34.98 -14.61 -35.89
CA ILE A 194 -35.07 -15.90 -35.16
C ILE A 194 -36.46 -16.09 -34.51
N GLY A 195 -37.18 -15.01 -34.26
CA GLY A 195 -38.49 -14.99 -33.61
C GLY A 195 -38.43 -15.06 -32.08
N LEU A 196 -39.50 -14.62 -31.41
CA LEU A 196 -39.58 -14.59 -29.95
C LEU A 196 -39.71 -16.00 -29.32
N PRO A 197 -39.13 -16.22 -28.13
CA PRO A 197 -39.32 -17.46 -27.36
C PRO A 197 -40.74 -17.56 -26.79
N ASN A 198 -41.16 -18.78 -26.40
CA ASN A 198 -42.45 -18.98 -25.72
C ASN A 198 -42.40 -18.36 -24.31
N VAL A 199 -43.37 -17.50 -24.01
CA VAL A 199 -43.53 -16.79 -22.72
C VAL A 199 -43.54 -17.76 -21.53
N ASP A 200 -44.25 -18.88 -21.64
CA ASP A 200 -44.37 -19.85 -20.54
C ASP A 200 -43.06 -20.60 -20.28
N GLU A 201 -42.22 -20.74 -21.30
CA GLU A 201 -40.90 -21.39 -21.17
C GLU A 201 -39.86 -20.43 -20.61
N ILE A 202 -39.93 -19.15 -20.98
CA ILE A 202 -38.88 -18.18 -20.68
C ILE A 202 -39.03 -17.51 -19.32
N LYS A 203 -40.27 -17.29 -18.87
CA LYS A 203 -40.55 -16.67 -17.57
C LYS A 203 -39.84 -17.34 -16.38
N PRO A 204 -39.87 -18.68 -16.21
CA PRO A 204 -39.13 -19.33 -15.12
C PRO A 204 -37.60 -19.23 -15.29
N LYS A 205 -37.10 -19.15 -16.53
CA LYS A 205 -35.67 -19.02 -16.82
C LYS A 205 -35.14 -17.62 -16.49
N ILE A 206 -35.93 -16.57 -16.72
CA ILE A 206 -35.61 -15.20 -16.29
C ILE A 206 -35.57 -15.12 -14.76
N ALA A 207 -36.59 -15.63 -14.07
CA ALA A 207 -36.62 -15.61 -12.62
C ALA A 207 -35.41 -16.34 -12.01
N TYR A 208 -35.03 -17.49 -12.58
CA TYR A 208 -33.82 -18.20 -12.18
C TYR A 208 -32.56 -17.37 -12.47
N LEU A 209 -32.47 -16.74 -13.64
CA LEU A 209 -31.32 -15.91 -14.01
C LEU A 209 -31.15 -14.73 -13.05
N GLU A 210 -32.22 -14.01 -12.74
CA GLU A 210 -32.22 -12.89 -11.79
C GLU A 210 -31.77 -13.35 -10.40
N GLU A 211 -32.26 -14.50 -9.93
CA GLU A 211 -31.79 -15.10 -8.67
C GLU A 211 -30.30 -15.42 -8.70
N GLN A 212 -29.79 -15.98 -9.80
CA GLN A 212 -28.37 -16.25 -9.93
C GLN A 212 -27.54 -14.95 -9.98
N LEU A 213 -27.99 -13.90 -10.67
CA LEU A 213 -27.31 -12.60 -10.68
C LEU A 213 -27.19 -12.02 -9.27
N ILE A 214 -28.27 -12.05 -8.49
CA ILE A 214 -28.29 -11.58 -7.11
C ILE A 214 -27.31 -12.38 -6.25
N THR A 215 -27.43 -13.71 -6.26
CA THR A 215 -26.69 -14.58 -5.33
C THR A 215 -25.23 -14.82 -5.73
N ASN A 216 -24.96 -14.99 -7.02
CA ASN A 216 -23.65 -15.37 -7.52
C ASN A 216 -22.84 -14.21 -8.10
N ILE A 217 -23.42 -13.01 -8.25
CA ILE A 217 -22.67 -11.79 -8.59
C ILE A 217 -22.82 -10.70 -7.54
N PHE A 218 -24.02 -10.17 -7.32
CA PHE A 218 -24.21 -8.99 -6.44
C PHE A 218 -23.85 -9.28 -4.98
N MET A 219 -24.10 -10.50 -4.50
CA MET A 219 -23.71 -10.95 -3.16
C MET A 219 -22.24 -11.42 -3.05
N GLN A 220 -21.47 -11.43 -4.15
CA GLN A 220 -20.04 -11.73 -4.10
C GLN A 220 -19.27 -10.51 -3.63
N TYR A 221 -19.12 -10.39 -2.30
CA TYR A 221 -18.57 -9.20 -1.64
C TYR A 221 -17.27 -8.68 -2.27
N LYS A 222 -16.32 -9.55 -2.65
CA LYS A 222 -15.02 -9.14 -3.20
C LYS A 222 -15.16 -8.40 -4.53
N TYR A 223 -16.09 -8.82 -5.40
CA TYR A 223 -16.29 -8.20 -6.70
C TYR A 223 -17.16 -6.96 -6.58
N MET A 224 -18.31 -7.08 -5.91
CA MET A 224 -19.25 -5.98 -5.82
C MET A 224 -18.71 -4.84 -4.98
N SER A 225 -18.03 -5.11 -3.86
CA SER A 225 -17.37 -4.05 -3.07
C SER A 225 -16.28 -3.34 -3.87
N SER A 226 -15.59 -4.05 -4.77
CA SER A 226 -14.56 -3.45 -5.61
C SER A 226 -15.16 -2.52 -6.68
N VAL A 227 -16.23 -2.96 -7.35
CA VAL A 227 -16.98 -2.11 -8.30
C VAL A 227 -17.54 -0.89 -7.57
N CYS A 228 -18.21 -1.09 -6.43
CA CYS A 228 -18.76 -0.01 -5.61
C CYS A 228 -17.68 0.98 -5.13
N ALA A 229 -16.51 0.49 -4.73
CA ALA A 229 -15.40 1.34 -4.30
C ALA A 229 -14.83 2.18 -5.46
N LEU A 230 -14.83 1.67 -6.69
CA LEU A 230 -14.39 2.40 -7.87
C LEU A 230 -15.43 3.42 -8.37
N LEU A 231 -16.73 3.10 -8.26
CA LEU A 231 -17.82 4.00 -8.64
C LEU A 231 -18.10 5.11 -7.60
N GLY A 232 -17.86 4.83 -6.32
CA GLY A 232 -18.33 5.66 -5.22
C GLY A 232 -19.85 5.53 -5.01
N VAL A 233 -20.37 6.10 -3.92
CA VAL A 233 -21.78 5.91 -3.52
C VAL A 233 -22.76 6.45 -4.57
N GLU A 234 -22.51 7.65 -5.09
CA GLU A 234 -23.31 8.25 -6.16
C GLU A 234 -23.33 7.35 -7.41
N GLY A 235 -22.17 6.82 -7.79
CA GLY A 235 -22.07 5.91 -8.93
C GLY A 235 -22.76 4.58 -8.73
N VAL A 236 -22.80 4.06 -7.50
CA VAL A 236 -23.57 2.85 -7.17
C VAL A 236 -25.08 3.09 -7.28
N ILE A 237 -25.57 4.23 -6.79
CA ILE A 237 -26.99 4.61 -6.92
C ILE A 237 -27.37 4.72 -8.40
N HIS A 238 -26.57 5.45 -9.17
CA HIS A 238 -26.78 5.62 -10.60
C HIS A 238 -26.73 4.28 -11.36
N PHE A 239 -25.75 3.43 -11.06
CA PHE A 239 -25.62 2.10 -11.66
C PHE A 239 -26.85 1.24 -11.36
N LYS A 240 -27.33 1.23 -10.10
CA LYS A 240 -28.56 0.51 -9.72
C LYS A 240 -29.77 0.99 -10.52
N GLU A 241 -29.95 2.31 -10.65
CA GLU A 241 -31.08 2.90 -11.37
C GLU A 241 -31.04 2.55 -12.86
N SER A 242 -29.88 2.72 -13.48
CA SER A 242 -29.70 2.47 -14.91
C SER A 242 -29.84 0.99 -15.23
N LEU A 243 -29.26 0.11 -14.41
CA LEU A 243 -29.43 -1.33 -14.53
C LEU A 243 -30.89 -1.75 -14.41
N HIS A 244 -31.62 -1.26 -13.41
CA HIS A 244 -33.02 -1.61 -13.23
C HIS A 244 -33.89 -1.12 -14.40
N ASN A 245 -33.66 0.11 -14.86
CA ASN A 245 -34.38 0.70 -15.99
C ASN A 245 -34.10 -0.08 -17.28
N LYS A 246 -32.82 -0.36 -17.58
CA LYS A 246 -32.42 -1.09 -18.78
C LYS A 246 -32.98 -2.52 -18.77
N HIS A 247 -32.86 -3.23 -17.65
CA HIS A 247 -33.45 -4.56 -17.47
C HIS A 247 -34.96 -4.59 -17.68
N THR A 248 -35.69 -3.64 -17.09
CA THR A 248 -37.15 -3.54 -17.23
C THR A 248 -37.55 -3.20 -18.67
N GLN A 249 -36.82 -2.29 -19.33
CA GLN A 249 -37.03 -1.96 -20.73
C GLN A 249 -36.80 -3.17 -21.64
N GLN A 250 -35.73 -3.94 -21.43
CA GLN A 250 -35.44 -5.14 -22.22
C GLN A 250 -36.54 -6.20 -22.06
N LEU A 251 -36.99 -6.48 -20.83
CA LEU A 251 -38.09 -7.43 -20.60
C LEU A 251 -39.43 -6.97 -21.21
N SER A 252 -39.69 -5.66 -21.22
CA SER A 252 -40.93 -5.11 -21.80
C SER A 252 -41.05 -5.38 -23.31
N LYS A 253 -39.94 -5.45 -24.04
CA LYS A 253 -39.92 -5.74 -25.48
C LYS A 253 -40.46 -7.13 -25.82
N VAL A 254 -40.44 -8.05 -24.86
CA VAL A 254 -40.96 -9.41 -24.98
C VAL A 254 -42.23 -9.64 -24.14
N ASN A 255 -42.89 -8.57 -23.70
CA ASN A 255 -44.08 -8.57 -22.85
C ASN A 255 -43.88 -9.30 -21.50
N LEU A 256 -42.70 -9.13 -20.90
CA LEU A 256 -42.37 -9.66 -19.58
C LEU A 256 -42.06 -8.53 -18.60
N GLU A 257 -42.16 -8.85 -17.32
CA GLU A 257 -41.74 -7.98 -16.21
C GLU A 257 -40.67 -8.69 -15.37
N PRO A 258 -39.83 -7.94 -14.64
CA PRO A 258 -38.90 -8.52 -13.68
C PRO A 258 -39.61 -9.40 -12.65
N SER A 259 -38.92 -10.43 -12.13
CA SER A 259 -39.51 -11.26 -11.07
C SER A 259 -39.63 -10.50 -9.75
N GLU A 260 -40.47 -11.04 -8.85
CA GLU A 260 -40.62 -10.52 -7.50
C GLU A 260 -39.30 -10.48 -6.72
N ASN A 261 -38.40 -11.44 -6.94
CA ASN A 261 -37.09 -11.43 -6.27
C ASN A 261 -36.22 -10.25 -6.74
N TRP A 262 -36.26 -9.91 -8.02
CA TRP A 262 -35.57 -8.74 -8.55
C TRP A 262 -36.17 -7.44 -8.01
N LYS A 263 -37.50 -7.32 -8.03
CA LYS A 263 -38.22 -6.16 -7.46
C LYS A 263 -37.86 -5.96 -5.98
N ASN A 264 -37.93 -7.01 -5.18
CA ASN A 264 -37.54 -6.99 -3.76
C ASN A 264 -36.07 -6.58 -3.55
N PHE A 265 -35.15 -7.05 -4.39
CA PHE A 265 -33.75 -6.67 -4.32
C PHE A 265 -33.54 -5.17 -4.60
N ILE A 266 -34.22 -4.64 -5.62
CA ILE A 266 -34.14 -3.22 -5.98
C ILE A 266 -34.78 -2.34 -4.90
N GLU A 267 -35.96 -2.72 -4.38
CA GLU A 267 -36.60 -2.01 -3.26
C GLU A 267 -35.72 -2.01 -1.99
N PHE A 268 -35.07 -3.13 -1.69
CA PHE A 268 -34.11 -3.20 -0.59
C PHE A 268 -32.92 -2.25 -0.82
N ALA A 269 -32.38 -2.20 -2.04
CA ALA A 269 -31.30 -1.28 -2.39
C ALA A 269 -31.74 0.19 -2.30
N ASP A 270 -32.98 0.51 -2.70
CA ASP A 270 -33.56 1.85 -2.61
C ASP A 270 -33.71 2.34 -1.17
N GLU A 271 -33.92 1.42 -0.22
CA GLU A 271 -33.96 1.78 1.21
C GLU A 271 -32.56 1.90 1.83
N VAL A 272 -31.61 1.06 1.40
CA VAL A 272 -30.26 1.00 2.00
C VAL A 272 -29.31 2.05 1.45
N LEU A 273 -29.27 2.26 0.13
CA LEU A 273 -28.29 3.15 -0.51
C LEU A 273 -28.39 4.60 -0.03
N PRO A 274 -29.58 5.21 0.16
CA PRO A 274 -29.68 6.56 0.72
C PRO A 274 -29.14 6.65 2.15
N ARG A 275 -29.28 5.59 2.96
CA ARG A 275 -28.72 5.53 4.31
C ARG A 275 -27.19 5.44 4.27
N VAL A 276 -26.64 4.67 3.34
CA VAL A 276 -25.20 4.58 3.09
C VAL A 276 -24.64 5.91 2.57
N GLN A 277 -25.37 6.61 1.70
CA GLN A 277 -25.03 7.93 1.21
C GLN A 277 -24.98 8.94 2.35
N ASN A 278 -26.05 9.06 3.15
CA ASN A 278 -26.08 9.94 4.31
C ASN A 278 -24.93 9.65 5.29
N TYR A 279 -24.66 8.37 5.54
CA TYR A 279 -23.53 7.97 6.36
C TYR A 279 -22.18 8.41 5.74
N THR A 280 -21.98 8.20 4.45
CA THR A 280 -20.73 8.54 3.77
C THR A 280 -20.52 10.05 3.67
N GLU A 281 -21.57 10.81 3.38
CA GLU A 281 -21.54 12.28 3.34
C GLU A 281 -21.29 12.91 4.72
N SER A 282 -21.67 12.22 5.79
CA SER A 282 -21.34 12.63 7.16
C SER A 282 -19.85 12.43 7.51
N ASN A 283 -19.12 11.67 6.69
CA ASN A 283 -17.69 11.42 6.85
C ASN A 283 -16.87 12.29 5.90
N ARG A 284 -15.71 12.76 6.37
CA ARG A 284 -14.74 13.46 5.52
C ARG A 284 -13.45 12.66 5.42
N GLN A 285 -12.94 12.51 4.20
CA GLN A 285 -11.61 11.96 4.00
C GLN A 285 -10.57 12.94 4.57
N VAL A 286 -9.60 12.42 5.31
CA VAL A 286 -8.45 13.19 5.81
C VAL A 286 -7.20 12.65 5.13
N GLU A 287 -6.44 13.51 4.47
CA GLU A 287 -5.20 13.09 3.83
C GLU A 287 -4.17 12.63 4.88
N MET A 288 -3.56 11.48 4.65
CA MET A 288 -2.45 11.00 5.47
C MET A 288 -1.21 11.88 5.28
N THR A 289 -0.58 12.27 6.38
CA THR A 289 0.75 12.88 6.35
C THR A 289 1.78 11.90 5.76
N PRO A 290 2.91 12.39 5.19
CA PRO A 290 3.94 11.51 4.62
C PRO A 290 4.44 10.44 5.60
N ILE A 291 4.60 10.79 6.89
CA ILE A 291 5.06 9.84 7.91
C ILE A 291 4.01 8.76 8.19
N ARG A 292 2.72 9.08 8.19
CA ARG A 292 1.64 8.08 8.30
C ARG A 292 1.64 7.12 7.13
N LYS A 293 1.84 7.62 5.91
CA LYS A 293 1.98 6.78 4.71
C LYS A 293 3.14 5.78 4.88
N VAL A 294 4.28 6.20 5.44
CA VAL A 294 5.40 5.30 5.78
C VAL A 294 5.03 4.30 6.87
N PHE A 295 4.38 4.73 7.96
CA PHE A 295 3.99 3.82 9.04
C PHE A 295 2.98 2.75 8.61
N MET A 296 2.10 3.06 7.67
CA MET A 296 1.21 2.07 7.07
C MET A 296 1.97 0.94 6.35
N THR A 297 3.21 1.16 5.89
CA THR A 297 4.04 0.09 5.28
C THR A 297 4.87 -0.70 6.31
N GLN A 298 5.11 -0.11 7.48
CA GLN A 298 5.92 -0.72 8.54
C GLN A 298 5.08 -1.59 9.49
N TRP A 299 3.80 -1.28 9.67
CA TRP A 299 2.89 -1.93 10.63
C TRP A 299 1.60 -2.48 10.00
N ASP A 300 1.67 -2.86 8.72
CA ASP A 300 0.56 -3.44 7.94
C ASP A 300 0.09 -4.83 8.41
N GLY A 301 0.85 -5.52 9.27
CA GLY A 301 0.45 -6.80 9.86
C GLY A 301 1.43 -7.34 10.91
N PRO A 302 1.05 -8.39 11.65
CA PRO A 302 1.94 -9.03 12.62
C PRO A 302 3.03 -9.83 11.88
N SER A 303 4.23 -9.26 11.74
CA SER A 303 5.36 -9.94 11.07
C SER A 303 6.39 -10.51 12.03
N ASP A 304 6.72 -9.80 13.12
CA ASP A 304 7.86 -10.12 13.97
C ASP A 304 7.44 -10.24 15.44
N PRO A 305 7.90 -11.29 16.16
CA PRO A 305 7.51 -11.51 17.55
C PRO A 305 8.14 -10.44 18.44
N THR A 306 7.30 -9.53 18.95
CA THR A 306 7.72 -8.50 19.91
C THR A 306 7.41 -8.96 21.33
N MET A 307 8.44 -9.09 22.17
CA MET A 307 8.30 -9.26 23.61
C MET A 307 8.38 -7.89 24.29
N THR A 308 7.49 -7.62 25.26
CA THR A 308 7.52 -6.36 26.02
C THR A 308 7.68 -6.62 27.52
N GLY A 309 8.67 -5.97 28.13
CA GLY A 309 8.88 -5.94 29.58
C GLY A 309 8.71 -4.53 30.13
N GLN A 310 8.04 -4.40 31.28
CA GLN A 310 7.83 -3.12 31.95
C GLN A 310 8.41 -3.18 33.36
N PHE A 311 9.08 -2.12 33.78
CA PHE A 311 9.64 -1.96 35.12
C PHE A 311 9.74 -0.49 35.49
N SER A 312 10.20 -0.20 36.70
CA SER A 312 10.52 1.16 37.13
C SER A 312 11.92 1.20 37.69
N ILE A 313 12.60 2.33 37.51
CA ILE A 313 13.92 2.61 38.12
C ILE A 313 13.78 3.78 39.10
N ASP A 314 14.48 3.73 40.24
CA ASP A 314 14.55 4.84 41.19
C ASP A 314 15.42 5.96 40.60
N ILE A 315 14.82 7.12 40.38
CA ILE A 315 15.50 8.34 39.91
C ILE A 315 15.47 9.45 40.97
N SER A 316 15.23 9.12 42.24
CA SER A 316 15.16 10.08 43.34
C SER A 316 16.43 10.94 43.48
N CYS A 317 17.57 10.48 42.95
CA CYS A 317 18.79 11.27 42.86
C CYS A 317 18.65 12.55 42.02
N LEU A 318 17.74 12.59 41.04
CA LEU A 318 17.40 13.77 40.27
C LEU A 318 16.51 14.76 41.04
N ASP A 319 15.77 14.29 42.04
CA ASP A 319 14.77 15.07 42.75
C ASP A 319 13.79 15.79 41.80
N PHE A 320 13.07 14.97 41.03
CA PHE A 320 12.32 15.38 39.83
C PHE A 320 11.18 16.35 40.18
N PHE A 321 10.37 16.04 41.20
CA PHE A 321 9.22 16.88 41.56
C PHE A 321 9.62 18.20 42.23
N ASN A 322 10.79 18.27 42.86
CA ASN A 322 11.31 19.53 43.39
C ASN A 322 12.02 20.37 42.31
N LYS A 323 12.05 19.89 41.05
CA LYS A 323 12.58 20.61 39.88
C LYS A 323 14.04 21.04 40.04
N LYS A 324 14.85 20.21 40.68
CA LYS A 324 16.28 20.48 40.87
C LYS A 324 17.05 20.59 39.54
N PHE A 325 16.61 19.86 38.52
CA PHE A 325 17.14 19.89 37.16
C PHE A 325 16.02 20.12 36.14
N ALA A 326 16.39 20.53 34.92
CA ALA A 326 15.45 20.66 33.81
C ALA A 326 14.85 19.30 33.42
N SER A 327 13.63 19.30 32.89
CA SER A 327 12.90 18.07 32.48
C SER A 327 13.67 17.23 31.46
N GLU A 328 14.42 17.88 30.58
CA GLU A 328 15.20 17.29 29.48
C GLU A 328 16.43 16.53 29.99
N THR A 329 16.83 16.76 31.24
CA THR A 329 17.93 16.05 31.89
C THR A 329 17.67 14.55 31.94
N LEU A 330 16.42 14.15 32.19
CA LEU A 330 16.04 12.74 32.28
C LEU A 330 16.28 12.00 30.97
N THR A 331 15.79 12.54 29.85
CA THR A 331 15.95 11.94 28.51
C THR A 331 17.43 11.80 28.15
N THR A 332 18.23 12.84 28.42
CA THR A 332 19.66 12.84 28.10
C THR A 332 20.42 11.81 28.93
N LEU A 333 20.13 11.72 30.24
CA LEU A 333 20.73 10.69 31.10
C LEU A 333 20.30 9.28 30.71
N MET A 334 19.03 9.07 30.35
CA MET A 334 18.54 7.78 29.88
C MET A 334 19.21 7.36 28.57
N LEU A 335 19.48 8.31 27.66
CA LEU A 335 20.22 8.04 26.43
C LEU A 335 21.64 7.51 26.72
N GLN A 336 22.36 8.17 27.64
CA GLN A 336 23.67 7.69 28.10
C GLN A 336 23.57 6.37 28.87
N THR A 337 22.51 6.17 29.64
CA THR A 337 22.26 4.96 30.42
C THR A 337 22.09 3.76 29.50
N VAL A 338 21.24 3.85 28.48
CA VAL A 338 21.03 2.78 27.49
C VAL A 338 22.34 2.48 26.76
N SER A 339 23.07 3.51 26.32
CA SER A 339 24.36 3.33 25.66
C SER A 339 25.39 2.64 26.56
N SER A 340 25.46 2.99 27.85
CA SER A 340 26.35 2.35 28.82
C SER A 340 25.89 0.93 29.20
N TRP A 341 24.58 0.67 29.20
CA TRP A 341 24.03 -0.66 29.44
C TRP A 341 24.43 -1.63 28.32
N MET A 342 24.40 -1.19 27.06
CA MET A 342 24.81 -1.98 25.90
C MET A 342 26.28 -2.42 25.93
N THR A 343 27.13 -1.82 26.77
CA THR A 343 28.52 -2.24 26.94
C THR A 343 28.70 -3.36 27.96
N LEU A 344 27.65 -3.75 28.68
CA LEU A 344 27.69 -4.86 29.66
C LEU A 344 27.78 -6.22 28.98
N SER A 345 27.16 -6.35 27.80
CA SER A 345 27.21 -7.56 26.99
C SER A 345 27.15 -7.18 25.52
N ASP A 346 27.99 -7.84 24.75
CA ASP A 346 27.99 -7.83 23.29
C ASP A 346 26.63 -8.21 22.70
N SER A 347 25.90 -9.12 23.36
CA SER A 347 24.58 -9.54 22.91
C SER A 347 23.54 -8.42 22.92
N PHE A 348 23.69 -7.37 23.75
CA PHE A 348 22.80 -6.20 23.75
C PHE A 348 22.98 -5.32 22.52
N ARG A 349 23.99 -5.60 21.70
CA ARG A 349 24.29 -4.91 20.44
C ARG A 349 23.94 -5.76 19.22
N ASN A 350 23.20 -6.85 19.43
CA ASN A 350 22.71 -7.71 18.36
C ASN A 350 21.50 -7.09 17.66
N TYR A 351 21.45 -7.25 16.34
CA TYR A 351 20.32 -6.91 15.51
C TYR A 351 20.17 -7.92 14.37
N LEU A 352 18.95 -8.12 13.89
CA LEU A 352 18.68 -9.02 12.76
C LEU A 352 18.66 -8.20 11.47
N SER A 353 19.43 -8.62 10.47
CA SER A 353 19.33 -8.08 9.12
C SER A 353 19.37 -9.23 8.12
N PHE A 354 18.41 -9.29 7.20
CA PHE A 354 18.32 -10.36 6.19
C PHE A 354 18.47 -11.77 6.79
N ARG A 355 17.76 -12.04 7.90
CA ARG A 355 17.79 -13.32 8.65
C ARG A 355 19.15 -13.71 9.24
N THR A 356 20.10 -12.79 9.27
CA THR A 356 21.41 -12.96 9.90
C THR A 356 21.49 -12.06 11.12
N ILE A 357 21.99 -12.60 12.24
CA ILE A 357 22.27 -11.79 13.43
C ILE A 357 23.62 -11.11 13.22
N PHE A 358 23.61 -9.79 13.32
CA PHE A 358 24.80 -8.95 13.32
C PHE A 358 25.00 -8.36 14.71
N GLN A 359 26.24 -8.05 15.03
CA GLN A 359 26.62 -7.42 16.29
C GLN A 359 27.42 -6.16 15.98
N THR A 360 27.03 -5.02 16.55
CA THR A 360 27.81 -3.80 16.38
C THR A 360 29.03 -3.78 17.30
N LYS A 361 30.12 -3.18 16.81
CA LYS A 361 31.32 -2.94 17.62
C LYS A 361 31.02 -1.95 18.75
N GLU A 362 30.44 -0.82 18.38
CA GLU A 362 30.14 0.30 19.27
C GLU A 362 28.66 0.30 19.70
N ALA A 363 28.34 1.01 20.79
CA ALA A 363 26.97 1.11 21.31
C ALA A 363 26.21 2.28 20.66
N TYR A 364 25.28 1.99 19.76
CA TYR A 364 24.48 3.00 19.08
C TYR A 364 23.07 3.12 19.67
N VAL A 365 22.65 4.36 19.99
CA VAL A 365 21.32 4.65 20.52
C VAL A 365 20.64 5.75 19.71
N GLY A 366 19.43 5.46 19.23
CA GLY A 366 18.57 6.37 18.47
C GLY A 366 17.55 7.08 19.35
N LEU A 367 17.67 8.38 19.56
CA LEU A 367 16.66 9.20 20.23
C LEU A 367 15.52 9.54 19.26
N VAL A 368 14.31 9.09 19.56
CA VAL A 368 13.10 9.45 18.80
C VAL A 368 12.57 10.78 19.30
N VAL A 369 12.38 11.73 18.39
CA VAL A 369 11.94 13.10 18.68
C VAL A 369 10.77 13.50 17.79
N MET A 370 9.78 14.17 18.39
CA MET A 370 8.77 14.90 17.62
C MET A 370 9.36 16.24 17.20
N LEU A 371 9.39 16.52 15.89
CA LEU A 371 10.00 17.74 15.38
C LEU A 371 9.13 18.97 15.65
N PRO A 372 9.63 20.02 16.34
CA PRO A 372 8.83 21.20 16.66
C PRO A 372 8.31 21.92 15.43
N GLY A 373 6.99 22.14 15.39
CA GLY A 373 6.33 22.86 14.30
C GLY A 373 6.25 22.09 12.97
N CYS A 374 6.48 20.77 12.97
CA CYS A 374 6.44 19.91 11.78
C CYS A 374 5.29 18.88 11.83
N GLY A 375 4.17 19.23 12.48
CA GLY A 375 3.00 18.36 12.59
C GLY A 375 3.27 17.12 13.43
N ASP A 376 2.98 15.94 12.87
CA ASP A 376 3.18 14.63 13.50
C ASP A 376 4.48 13.94 13.09
N HIS A 377 5.42 14.68 12.47
CA HIS A 377 6.67 14.11 12.00
C HIS A 377 7.59 13.69 13.14
N LEU A 378 8.06 12.44 13.06
CA LEU A 378 9.01 11.84 14.01
C LEU A 378 10.38 11.69 13.36
N GLY A 379 11.40 12.23 14.02
CA GLY A 379 12.81 12.05 13.66
C GLY A 379 13.52 11.09 14.61
N THR A 380 14.60 10.46 14.16
CA THR A 380 15.50 9.66 15.00
C THR A 380 16.92 10.24 14.92
N ILE A 381 17.55 10.53 16.06
CA ILE A 381 18.95 10.96 16.13
C ILE A 381 19.78 9.82 16.71
N VAL A 382 20.70 9.27 15.94
CA VAL A 382 21.53 8.13 16.31
C VAL A 382 22.90 8.62 16.78
N PHE A 383 23.24 8.25 18.02
CA PHE A 383 24.53 8.56 18.62
C PHE A 383 25.35 7.29 18.81
N GLU A 384 26.65 7.39 18.52
CA GLU A 384 27.64 6.38 18.87
C GLU A 384 28.17 6.64 20.28
N ASN A 385 28.23 5.60 21.11
CA ASN A 385 28.89 5.60 22.42
C ASN A 385 28.59 6.84 23.28
N CYS A 386 27.34 7.31 23.28
CA CYS A 386 27.00 8.59 23.90
C CYS A 386 27.19 8.60 25.44
N HIS A 387 27.37 7.42 26.05
CA HIS A 387 27.82 7.29 27.43
C HIS A 387 29.22 7.87 27.69
N ASN A 388 30.06 8.00 26.65
CA ASN A 388 31.39 8.60 26.75
C ASN A 388 31.34 10.13 26.68
N LEU A 389 30.36 10.70 25.97
CA LEU A 389 30.16 12.15 25.88
C LEU A 389 29.83 12.76 27.25
N SER A 390 30.13 14.04 27.42
CA SER A 390 29.61 14.77 28.59
C SER A 390 28.12 15.03 28.44
N PHE A 391 27.41 15.15 29.57
CA PHE A 391 25.96 15.44 29.57
C PHE A 391 25.65 16.74 28.79
N TYR A 392 26.44 17.79 29.04
CA TYR A 392 26.24 19.10 28.43
C TYR A 392 26.48 19.07 26.91
N GLU A 393 27.49 18.32 26.47
CA GLU A 393 27.79 18.13 25.05
C GLU A 393 26.69 17.37 24.32
N LEU A 394 26.23 16.24 24.88
CA LEU A 394 25.14 15.46 24.30
C LEU A 394 23.84 16.28 24.24
N SER A 395 23.51 17.01 25.30
CA SER A 395 22.35 17.90 25.36
C SER A 395 22.42 19.01 24.30
N ALA A 396 23.60 19.60 24.08
CA ALA A 396 23.81 20.61 23.04
C ALA A 396 23.68 20.03 21.63
N LYS A 397 24.28 18.86 21.37
CA LYS A 397 24.17 18.13 20.09
C LYS A 397 22.71 17.83 19.75
N ILE A 398 21.93 17.29 20.69
CA ILE A 398 20.50 17.00 20.49
C ILE A 398 19.75 18.25 20.01
N ARG A 399 19.87 19.38 20.73
CA ARG A 399 19.18 20.63 20.35
C ARG A 399 19.60 21.12 18.95
N SER A 400 20.90 21.05 18.67
CA SER A 400 21.47 21.51 17.41
C SER A 400 20.98 20.66 16.23
N ILE A 401 20.97 19.34 16.39
CA ILE A 401 20.48 18.41 15.36
C ILE A 401 18.97 18.56 15.14
N VAL A 402 18.17 18.67 16.20
CA VAL A 402 16.71 18.87 16.07
C VAL A 402 16.41 20.13 15.23
N HIS A 403 17.17 21.21 15.42
CA HIS A 403 17.02 22.41 14.60
C HIS A 403 17.25 22.12 13.11
N MET A 404 18.30 21.37 12.78
CA MET A 404 18.59 20.99 11.39
C MET A 404 17.59 19.99 10.80
N MET A 405 17.07 19.06 11.59
CA MET A 405 16.01 18.17 11.13
C MET A 405 14.74 18.95 10.78
N VAL A 406 14.39 19.98 11.58
CA VAL A 406 13.28 20.91 11.29
C VAL A 406 13.55 21.70 10.02
N TYR A 407 14.77 22.21 9.82
CA TYR A 407 15.17 22.86 8.58
C TYR A 407 14.96 21.94 7.37
N CYS A 408 15.47 20.71 7.44
CA CYS A 408 15.35 19.73 6.35
C CYS A 408 13.89 19.42 6.01
N TYR A 409 13.03 19.27 7.03
CA TYR A 409 11.61 19.05 6.85
C TYR A 409 10.93 20.20 6.11
N LYS A 410 11.16 21.44 6.56
CA LYS A 410 10.55 22.63 5.96
C LYS A 410 11.03 22.84 4.53
N LYS A 411 12.32 22.62 4.26
CA LYS A 411 12.88 22.73 2.90
C LYS A 411 12.28 21.68 1.96
N ARG A 412 12.12 20.43 2.43
CA ARG A 412 11.43 19.38 1.68
C ARG A 412 9.99 19.79 1.32
N GLU A 413 9.20 20.25 2.30
CA GLU A 413 7.81 20.69 2.03
C GLU A 413 7.75 21.82 1.01
N GLN A 414 8.69 22.76 1.07
CA GLN A 414 8.77 23.85 0.10
C GLN A 414 9.03 23.30 -1.32
N LEU A 415 9.95 22.33 -1.46
CA LEU A 415 10.25 21.70 -2.75
C LEU A 415 9.05 20.95 -3.32
N GLU A 416 8.33 20.18 -2.51
CA GLU A 416 7.12 19.47 -2.94
C GLU A 416 6.04 20.41 -3.47
N LYS A 417 5.90 21.60 -2.87
CA LYS A 417 4.95 22.63 -3.32
C LYS A 417 5.35 23.34 -4.61
N THR A 418 6.65 23.37 -4.91
CA THR A 418 7.20 24.16 -6.04
C THR A 418 7.69 23.30 -7.21
N ASN A 419 7.77 21.97 -7.05
CA ASN A 419 8.29 21.08 -8.07
C ASN A 419 7.44 19.79 -8.26
N PRO A 420 6.67 19.68 -9.36
CA PRO A 420 5.85 18.50 -9.63
C PRO A 420 6.61 17.17 -9.71
N ARG A 421 7.85 17.17 -10.21
CA ARG A 421 8.68 15.96 -10.32
C ARG A 421 9.02 15.39 -8.95
N VAL A 422 9.27 16.25 -7.97
CA VAL A 422 9.55 15.87 -6.58
C VAL A 422 8.31 15.27 -5.91
N GLN A 423 7.14 15.85 -6.17
CA GLN A 423 5.87 15.30 -5.66
C GLN A 423 5.63 13.86 -6.18
N GLN A 424 5.97 13.61 -7.44
CA GLN A 424 5.82 12.27 -8.03
C GLN A 424 6.80 11.26 -7.41
N LEU A 425 8.06 11.64 -7.18
CA LEU A 425 9.07 10.77 -6.55
C LEU A 425 8.62 10.17 -5.21
N MET A 426 7.94 10.95 -4.37
CA MET A 426 7.42 10.46 -3.09
C MET A 426 6.28 9.47 -3.27
N LYS A 427 5.38 9.72 -4.23
CA LYS A 427 4.29 8.81 -4.55
C LYS A 427 4.83 7.48 -5.06
N ASP A 428 5.80 7.52 -5.97
CA ASP A 428 6.45 6.33 -6.53
C ASP A 428 7.11 5.51 -5.42
N MET A 429 7.87 6.15 -4.52
CA MET A 429 8.54 5.48 -3.40
C MET A 429 7.55 4.79 -2.46
N VAL A 430 6.49 5.49 -2.02
CA VAL A 430 5.47 4.90 -1.13
C VAL A 430 4.73 3.76 -1.82
N TYR A 431 4.41 3.93 -3.11
CA TYR A 431 3.75 2.90 -3.90
C TYR A 431 4.61 1.65 -4.03
N GLU A 432 5.91 1.80 -4.31
CA GLU A 432 6.85 0.67 -4.32
C GLU A 432 6.93 -0.02 -2.95
N TYR A 433 7.00 0.73 -1.86
CA TYR A 433 7.02 0.11 -0.52
C TYR A 433 5.75 -0.68 -0.19
N ALA A 434 4.58 -0.19 -0.60
CA ALA A 434 3.29 -0.77 -0.25
C ALA A 434 2.85 -1.91 -1.19
N TYR A 435 3.17 -1.80 -2.48
CA TYR A 435 2.60 -2.65 -3.53
C TYR A 435 3.62 -3.40 -4.37
N ASN A 436 4.92 -3.26 -4.07
CA ASN A 436 5.92 -4.12 -4.71
C ASN A 436 5.80 -5.55 -4.18
N THR A 437 6.09 -6.48 -5.07
CA THR A 437 5.83 -7.90 -4.85
C THR A 437 6.84 -8.57 -3.96
N TYR A 438 8.10 -8.12 -4.06
CA TYR A 438 9.13 -8.51 -3.12
C TYR A 438 9.12 -7.50 -1.98
N PRO A 439 9.17 -7.96 -0.71
CA PRO A 439 9.37 -7.05 0.40
C PRO A 439 10.60 -6.19 0.13
N TYR A 440 10.47 -4.88 0.35
CA TYR A 440 11.60 -3.97 0.20
C TYR A 440 12.74 -4.46 1.13
N PRO A 441 13.97 -4.67 0.62
CA PRO A 441 15.07 -5.23 1.39
C PRO A 441 15.61 -4.18 2.37
N LEU A 442 14.88 -3.97 3.46
CA LEU A 442 15.27 -3.08 4.55
C LEU A 442 16.33 -3.77 5.41
N ALA A 443 17.50 -3.14 5.51
CA ALA A 443 18.51 -3.57 6.46
C ALA A 443 18.00 -3.37 7.90
N GLY A 444 18.40 -4.27 8.80
CA GLY A 444 18.14 -4.12 10.22
C GLY A 444 18.81 -2.88 10.79
N THR A 445 18.21 -2.26 11.81
CA THR A 445 18.78 -1.06 12.45
C THR A 445 19.87 -1.46 13.45
N PRO A 446 21.10 -0.95 13.31
CA PRO A 446 22.22 -1.28 14.19
C PRO A 446 22.20 -0.49 15.51
N TYR A 447 21.03 -0.03 15.97
CA TYR A 447 20.89 0.81 17.14
C TYR A 447 19.60 0.49 17.91
N ILE A 448 19.62 0.75 19.21
CA ILE A 448 18.43 0.67 20.08
C ILE A 448 17.74 2.02 20.10
N THR A 449 16.42 2.06 20.00
CA THR A 449 15.68 3.33 20.05
C THR A 449 15.26 3.70 21.47
N LEU A 450 15.26 4.99 21.79
CA LEU A 450 14.73 5.56 23.03
C LEU A 450 13.66 6.60 22.68
N SER A 451 12.46 6.43 23.23
CA SER A 451 11.35 7.39 23.12
C SER A 451 10.96 7.89 24.51
N ASN A 452 10.69 9.18 24.65
CA ASN A 452 10.12 9.77 25.86
C ASN A 452 8.71 10.26 25.58
N ILE A 453 7.72 9.61 26.19
CA ILE A 453 6.31 9.97 26.10
C ILE A 453 5.74 10.47 27.44
N GLY A 454 6.61 10.69 28.44
CA GLY A 454 6.18 11.10 29.78
C GLY A 454 5.48 12.45 29.81
N VAL A 455 5.77 13.34 28.85
CA VAL A 455 5.08 14.63 28.70
C VAL A 455 3.57 14.49 28.42
N PHE A 456 3.12 13.32 27.99
CA PHE A 456 1.72 13.02 27.69
C PHE A 456 0.98 12.34 28.84
N GLY A 457 1.65 12.08 29.96
CA GLY A 457 1.03 11.50 31.17
C GLY A 457 0.82 9.98 31.13
N TYR A 458 1.47 9.26 30.20
CA TYR A 458 1.41 7.81 30.17
C TYR A 458 2.25 7.22 31.30
N THR A 459 1.71 6.23 32.02
CA THR A 459 2.42 5.51 33.10
C THR A 459 2.79 4.08 32.72
N GLN A 460 2.22 3.54 31.64
CA GLN A 460 2.53 2.23 31.04
C GLN A 460 2.44 2.34 29.51
N SER A 461 3.24 1.53 28.80
CA SER A 461 3.22 1.51 27.33
C SER A 461 3.71 0.17 26.77
N MET A 462 3.12 -0.27 25.66
CA MET A 462 3.65 -1.33 24.82
C MET A 462 3.78 -0.76 23.41
N ALA A 463 5.00 -0.73 22.87
CA ALA A 463 5.27 -0.09 21.59
C ALA A 463 5.67 -1.15 20.55
N PRO A 464 4.90 -1.34 19.46
CA PRO A 464 5.32 -2.26 18.42
C PRO A 464 6.64 -1.79 17.80
N LEU A 465 7.50 -2.76 17.50
CA LEU A 465 8.75 -2.51 16.78
C LEU A 465 8.45 -2.26 15.30
N ARG A 466 9.28 -1.44 14.65
CA ARG A 466 9.36 -1.43 13.18
C ARG A 466 10.00 -2.75 12.71
N LYS A 467 9.72 -3.18 11.48
CA LYS A 467 10.27 -4.43 10.88
C LYS A 467 11.81 -4.54 10.98
N THR A 468 12.51 -3.41 11.06
CA THR A 468 13.97 -3.34 11.13
C THR A 468 14.53 -3.22 12.55
N GLU A 469 13.70 -2.93 13.55
CA GLU A 469 14.15 -2.65 14.92
C GLU A 469 14.39 -3.91 15.73
N SER A 470 15.49 -3.93 16.49
CA SER A 470 15.79 -5.02 17.43
C SER A 470 15.23 -4.75 18.83
N MET A 471 15.27 -3.49 19.28
CA MET A 471 14.82 -3.09 20.61
C MET A 471 14.45 -1.60 20.68
N ARG A 472 13.44 -1.30 21.50
CA ARG A 472 12.97 0.05 21.83
C ARG A 472 12.76 0.21 23.32
N PHE A 473 13.40 1.22 23.90
CA PHE A 473 13.09 1.77 25.21
C PHE A 473 12.05 2.88 25.08
N THR A 474 11.03 2.84 25.91
CA THR A 474 10.04 3.90 26.08
C THR A 474 10.02 4.32 27.53
N ILE A 475 10.25 5.60 27.81
CA ILE A 475 10.16 6.17 29.15
C ILE A 475 8.86 6.96 29.31
N MET A 476 8.27 6.83 30.48
CA MET A 476 6.92 7.29 30.83
C MET A 476 6.95 8.44 31.84
N GLU A 477 5.79 8.91 32.27
CA GLU A 477 5.66 9.95 33.29
C GLU A 477 6.27 9.47 34.61
N VAL A 478 7.10 10.31 35.24
CA VAL A 478 7.70 10.03 36.54
C VAL A 478 6.62 10.06 37.60
N GLU A 479 6.60 9.04 38.46
CA GLU A 479 5.63 8.91 39.54
C GLU A 479 6.34 8.95 40.90
N ARG A 480 5.83 9.71 41.87
CA ARG A 480 6.31 9.65 43.26
C ARG A 480 5.55 8.56 44.01
N LYS A 481 6.23 7.45 44.33
CA LYS A 481 5.62 6.27 44.97
C LYS A 481 6.23 5.99 46.35
N PRO A 482 5.43 5.51 47.33
CA PRO A 482 5.96 4.98 48.58
C PRO A 482 6.65 3.64 48.30
N ILE A 483 7.97 3.57 48.49
CA ILE A 483 8.77 2.36 48.33
C ILE A 483 9.24 1.89 49.70
N TRP A 484 9.06 0.59 49.95
CA TRP A 484 9.52 -0.03 51.20
C TRP A 484 11.05 -0.04 51.25
N GLN A 485 11.62 0.57 52.29
CA GLN A 485 13.04 0.54 52.56
C GLN A 485 13.35 -0.48 53.66
N ASN A 486 14.18 -1.47 53.31
CA ASN A 486 14.57 -2.51 54.26
C ASN A 486 15.41 -1.96 55.42
N GLU A 487 16.20 -0.91 55.18
CA GLU A 487 17.09 -0.31 56.17
C GLU A 487 16.34 0.49 57.23
N THR A 488 15.34 1.27 56.81
CA THR A 488 14.55 2.13 57.71
C THR A 488 13.25 1.47 58.17
N HIS A 489 12.94 0.27 57.67
CA HIS A 489 11.68 -0.45 57.91
C HIS A 489 10.44 0.43 57.72
N SER A 490 10.47 1.31 56.72
CA SER A 490 9.41 2.28 56.46
C SER A 490 9.20 2.49 54.96
N PHE A 491 8.02 3.01 54.59
CA PHE A 491 7.77 3.47 53.23
C PHE A 491 8.30 4.87 53.05
N GLU A 492 9.26 5.03 52.13
CA GLU A 492 9.82 6.33 51.78
C GLU A 492 9.32 6.77 50.39
N PRO A 493 9.00 8.06 50.19
CA PRO A 493 8.65 8.56 48.88
C PRO A 493 9.87 8.51 47.95
N ARG A 494 9.73 7.84 46.79
CA ARG A 494 10.75 7.77 45.74
C ARG A 494 10.18 8.23 44.41
N ASP A 495 11.01 8.94 43.65
CA ASP A 495 10.70 9.34 42.28
C ASP A 495 11.03 8.17 41.36
N MET A 496 10.01 7.48 40.88
CA MET A 496 10.13 6.28 40.06
C MET A 496 9.90 6.64 38.61
N LEU A 497 10.84 6.28 37.72
CA LEU A 497 10.67 6.37 36.28
C LEU A 497 10.16 5.03 35.75
N PRO A 498 8.91 4.93 35.25
CA PRO A 498 8.47 3.75 34.53
C PRO A 498 9.16 3.67 33.16
N VAL A 499 9.63 2.47 32.82
CA VAL A 499 10.33 2.14 31.58
C VAL A 499 9.68 0.90 30.97
N SER A 500 9.44 0.95 29.66
CA SER A 500 9.00 -0.19 28.87
C SER A 500 10.06 -0.52 27.82
N ILE A 501 10.37 -1.80 27.67
CA ILE A 501 11.27 -2.31 26.64
C ILE A 501 10.49 -3.26 25.75
N SER A 502 10.37 -2.92 24.47
CA SER A 502 9.89 -3.82 23.44
C SER A 502 11.09 -4.33 22.65
N ALA A 503 11.21 -5.65 22.48
CA ALA A 503 12.38 -6.30 21.89
C ALA A 503 11.96 -7.43 20.94
N ASP A 504 12.73 -7.62 19.88
CA ASP A 504 12.56 -8.75 18.96
C ASP A 504 12.93 -10.04 19.70
N HIS A 505 11.92 -10.89 19.92
CA HIS A 505 12.08 -12.10 20.71
C HIS A 505 12.94 -13.18 20.05
N ARG A 506 13.26 -13.01 18.75
CA ARG A 506 14.23 -13.88 18.05
C ARG A 506 15.67 -13.58 18.46
N ILE A 507 15.92 -12.38 18.97
CA ILE A 507 17.25 -11.88 19.35
C ILE A 507 17.41 -11.87 20.87
N PHE A 508 16.38 -11.43 21.58
CA PHE A 508 16.41 -11.23 23.03
C PHE A 508 15.40 -12.15 23.72
N ASP A 509 15.89 -12.93 24.69
CA ASP A 509 15.04 -13.66 25.61
C ASP A 509 14.70 -12.82 26.85
N GLY A 510 13.68 -13.25 27.60
CA GLY A 510 13.25 -12.57 28.84
C GLY A 510 14.13 -12.87 30.06
N ASN A 511 15.22 -13.63 29.90
CA ASN A 511 15.98 -14.19 31.01
C ASN A 511 17.17 -13.30 31.42
N SER A 512 16.94 -11.98 31.50
CA SER A 512 17.98 -11.01 31.84
C SER A 512 17.51 -10.04 32.92
N THR A 513 18.43 -9.66 33.82
CA THR A 513 18.19 -8.71 34.92
C THR A 513 18.29 -7.25 34.46
N VAL A 514 17.73 -6.96 33.27
CA VAL A 514 17.75 -5.62 32.65
C VAL A 514 17.31 -4.50 33.60
N PRO A 515 16.25 -4.63 34.43
CA PRO A 515 15.84 -3.55 35.32
C PRO A 515 16.95 -3.06 36.25
N LYS A 516 17.64 -3.98 36.93
CA LYS A 516 18.74 -3.66 37.86
C LYS A 516 19.94 -3.06 37.12
N MET A 517 20.30 -3.65 35.98
CA MET A 517 21.44 -3.17 35.19
C MET A 517 21.22 -1.75 34.68
N VAL A 518 20.01 -1.43 34.21
CA VAL A 518 19.65 -0.08 33.73
C VAL A 518 19.67 0.92 34.88
N GLU A 519 19.12 0.57 36.05
CA GLU A 519 19.12 1.42 37.24
C GLU A 519 20.55 1.74 37.74
N GLU A 520 21.43 0.74 37.82
CA GLU A 520 22.84 0.94 38.20
C GLU A 520 23.58 1.86 37.21
N ARG A 521 23.33 1.66 35.91
CA ARG A 521 23.91 2.54 34.87
C ARG A 521 23.36 3.96 34.95
N PHE A 522 22.09 4.14 35.27
CA PHE A 522 21.49 5.45 35.47
C PHE A 522 22.20 6.23 36.58
N HIS A 523 22.35 5.61 37.76
CA HIS A 523 23.06 6.22 38.88
C HIS A 523 24.52 6.54 38.54
N THR A 524 25.18 5.67 37.77
CA THR A 524 26.56 5.91 37.29
C THR A 524 26.62 7.14 36.38
N MET A 525 25.71 7.27 35.42
CA MET A 525 25.66 8.42 34.51
C MET A 525 25.28 9.71 35.23
N PHE A 526 24.37 9.66 36.20
CA PHE A 526 24.05 10.80 37.06
C PHE A 526 25.25 11.26 37.90
N ALA A 527 25.98 10.31 38.51
CA ALA A 527 27.19 10.62 39.25
C ALA A 527 28.30 11.20 38.35
N LYS A 528 28.39 10.75 37.09
CA LYS A 528 29.26 11.34 36.07
C LYS A 528 28.87 12.80 35.80
N MET A 529 27.60 13.07 35.49
CA MET A 529 27.07 14.42 35.26
C MET A 529 27.36 15.37 36.42
N CYS A 530 27.22 14.92 37.67
CA CYS A 530 27.49 15.76 38.85
C CYS A 530 28.97 16.15 39.01
N LYS A 531 29.90 15.38 38.45
CA LYS A 531 31.35 15.67 38.46
C LYS A 531 31.78 16.52 37.27
N GLU A 532 30.96 16.58 36.23
CA GLU A 532 31.24 17.35 35.02
C GLU A 532 31.00 18.85 35.27
N LYS A 533 31.89 19.68 34.70
CA LYS A 533 31.66 21.12 34.62
C LYS A 533 31.04 21.44 33.25
N PRO A 534 30.09 22.40 33.17
CA PRO A 534 29.65 22.92 31.89
C PRO A 534 30.87 23.42 31.12
N LYS A 535 31.21 22.76 30.01
CA LYS A 535 32.17 23.30 29.06
C LYS A 535 31.39 24.21 28.12
N SER A 536 31.95 25.38 27.80
CA SER A 536 31.47 26.20 26.70
C SER A 536 31.79 25.47 25.40
N THR A 537 30.94 24.53 24.99
CA THR A 537 31.06 23.91 23.68
C THR A 537 30.62 24.97 22.66
N PRO A 538 31.42 25.28 21.63
CA PRO A 538 30.95 26.13 20.55
C PRO A 538 29.67 25.49 19.97
N VAL A 539 28.65 26.32 19.76
CA VAL A 539 27.44 25.90 19.05
C VAL A 539 27.91 25.42 17.67
N LEU A 540 27.61 24.16 17.32
CA LEU A 540 27.81 23.66 15.95
C LEU A 540 27.08 24.61 15.00
N GLN A 541 27.84 25.39 14.23
CA GLN A 541 27.30 26.25 13.18
C GLN A 541 27.06 25.39 11.96
N HIS A 542 25.80 25.24 11.57
CA HIS A 542 25.39 24.43 10.42
C HIS A 542 25.31 25.19 9.10
N GLU A 543 25.83 26.43 9.06
CA GLU A 543 25.82 27.26 7.86
C GLU A 543 26.47 26.55 6.66
N HIS A 544 27.50 25.74 6.92
CA HIS A 544 28.15 24.95 5.88
C HIS A 544 27.24 23.83 5.33
N LEU A 545 26.55 23.10 6.19
CA LEU A 545 25.63 22.03 5.79
C LEU A 545 24.43 22.57 5.01
N GLU A 546 23.89 23.72 5.41
CA GLU A 546 22.82 24.39 4.66
C GLU A 546 23.28 24.72 3.23
N LEU A 547 24.50 25.26 3.07
CA LEU A 547 25.08 25.54 1.76
C LEU A 547 25.27 24.26 0.92
N VAL A 548 25.73 23.16 1.53
CA VAL A 548 25.87 21.86 0.84
C VAL A 548 24.50 21.37 0.36
N ILE A 549 23.45 21.48 1.18
CA ILE A 549 22.08 21.12 0.80
C ILE A 549 21.60 21.96 -0.38
N GLU A 550 21.79 23.28 -0.36
CA GLU A 550 21.40 24.15 -1.49
C GLU A 550 22.15 23.80 -2.77
N GLN A 551 23.45 23.51 -2.68
CA GLN A 551 24.25 23.07 -3.83
C GLN A 551 23.76 21.75 -4.41
N LEU A 552 23.38 20.79 -3.55
CA LEU A 552 22.82 19.51 -3.98
C LEU A 552 21.48 19.70 -4.68
N LEU A 553 20.59 20.53 -4.14
CA LEU A 553 19.31 20.83 -4.75
C LEU A 553 19.47 21.51 -6.11
N ALA A 554 20.45 22.39 -6.25
CA ALA A 554 20.76 23.07 -7.51
C ALA A 554 21.37 22.11 -8.56
N THR A 555 22.19 21.16 -8.14
CA THR A 555 22.91 20.25 -9.06
C THR A 555 22.09 19.02 -9.42
N ASN A 556 21.41 18.41 -8.45
CA ASN A 556 20.57 17.24 -8.62
C ASN A 556 19.43 17.26 -7.58
N ILE A 557 18.28 17.77 -8.02
CA ILE A 557 17.11 17.96 -7.17
C ILE A 557 16.61 16.66 -6.53
N GLU A 558 16.71 15.52 -7.23
CA GLU A 558 16.27 14.22 -6.70
C GLU A 558 17.18 13.75 -5.57
N MET A 559 18.50 13.88 -5.74
CA MET A 559 19.48 13.55 -4.70
C MET A 559 19.34 14.48 -3.50
N GLY A 560 19.19 15.79 -3.73
CA GLY A 560 18.97 16.77 -2.66
C GLY A 560 17.68 16.48 -1.89
N TYR A 561 16.59 16.16 -2.59
CA TYR A 561 15.32 15.77 -1.98
C TYR A 561 15.44 14.49 -1.13
N LYS A 562 16.07 13.44 -1.65
CA LYS A 562 16.33 12.19 -0.89
C LYS A 562 17.22 12.44 0.33
N THR A 563 18.20 13.34 0.22
CA THR A 563 19.05 13.75 1.35
C THR A 563 18.23 14.44 2.44
N LEU A 564 17.35 15.38 2.07
CA LEU A 564 16.43 16.04 3.01
C LEU A 564 15.51 15.03 3.71
N MET A 565 14.94 14.08 2.94
CA MET A 565 14.11 13.00 3.46
C MET A 565 14.84 12.11 4.48
N LEU A 566 16.10 11.77 4.20
CA LEU A 566 16.95 11.02 5.13
C LEU A 566 17.17 11.85 6.40
N LEU A 567 17.67 13.07 6.27
CA LEU A 567 18.08 13.90 7.41
C LEU A 567 16.93 14.31 8.32
N GLN A 568 15.73 14.55 7.79
CA GLN A 568 14.56 14.83 8.63
C GLN A 568 14.07 13.59 9.40
N THR A 569 14.42 12.37 8.96
CA THR A 569 13.87 11.11 9.48
C THR A 569 14.87 10.36 10.35
N CYS A 570 16.13 10.31 9.93
CA CYS A 570 17.22 9.62 10.62
C CYS A 570 18.53 10.40 10.47
N TRP A 571 19.08 10.87 11.58
CA TRP A 571 20.33 11.63 11.64
C TRP A 571 21.40 10.81 12.37
N PHE A 572 22.55 10.55 11.74
CA PHE A 572 23.67 9.85 12.36
C PHE A 572 24.73 10.86 12.80
N ASP A 573 24.84 11.14 14.10
CA ASP A 573 25.73 12.19 14.64
C ASP A 573 27.23 11.91 14.39
N PHE A 574 27.59 10.66 14.14
CA PHE A 574 28.95 10.20 13.85
C PHE A 574 29.29 10.18 12.34
N ILE A 575 28.36 10.56 11.47
CA ILE A 575 28.59 10.66 10.02
C ILE A 575 28.43 12.12 9.61
N SER A 576 29.55 12.76 9.22
CA SER A 576 29.50 14.09 8.62
C SER A 576 29.17 14.00 7.14
N ILE A 577 27.98 14.48 6.77
CA ILE A 577 27.54 14.56 5.36
C ILE A 577 28.44 15.52 4.57
N GLU A 578 28.87 16.61 5.19
CA GLU A 578 29.78 17.59 4.60
C GLU A 578 31.12 16.92 4.21
N GLU A 579 31.66 16.07 5.09
CA GLU A 579 32.88 15.30 4.83
C GLU A 579 32.67 14.26 3.72
N CYS A 580 31.51 13.60 3.69
CA CYS A 580 31.17 12.63 2.65
C CYS A 580 31.13 13.28 1.25
N TYR A 581 30.58 14.49 1.14
CA TYR A 581 30.51 15.21 -0.14
C TYR A 581 31.85 15.82 -0.56
N THR A 582 32.61 16.38 0.37
CA THR A 582 33.96 16.90 0.09
C THR A 582 34.94 15.80 -0.34
N ALA A 583 34.88 14.61 0.27
CA ALA A 583 35.68 13.46 -0.15
C ALA A 583 35.31 12.97 -1.57
N SER A 584 34.02 12.99 -1.93
CA SER A 584 33.55 12.54 -3.25
C SER A 584 33.99 13.45 -4.40
N THR A 585 34.11 14.76 -4.16
CA THR A 585 34.57 15.74 -5.15
C THR A 585 36.08 15.69 -5.37
N TYR A 586 36.87 15.35 -4.34
CA TYR A 586 38.32 15.15 -4.46
C TYR A 586 38.70 13.91 -5.27
N HIS A 587 37.95 12.80 -5.18
CA HIS A 587 38.21 11.60 -5.98
C HIS A 587 37.90 11.76 -7.48
N GLY A 588 37.08 12.74 -7.87
CA GLY A 588 36.84 13.09 -9.27
C GLY A 588 38.03 13.80 -9.95
N VAL A 589 38.92 14.42 -9.15
CA VAL A 589 40.07 15.18 -9.67
C VAL A 589 41.35 14.33 -9.70
N ALA A 590 41.50 13.36 -8.79
CA ALA A 590 42.71 12.53 -8.68
C ALA A 590 42.86 11.46 -9.78
N ASN A 591 41.81 11.14 -10.55
CA ASN A 591 41.85 10.11 -11.59
C ASN A 591 42.25 10.61 -13.00
N HIS A 592 42.67 11.87 -13.13
CA HIS A 592 43.08 12.42 -14.43
C HIS A 592 44.58 12.63 -14.65
N ASP A 593 45.46 12.47 -13.64
CA ASP A 593 46.86 12.94 -13.75
C ASP A 593 47.97 11.94 -13.36
N THR A 594 47.76 10.63 -13.51
CA THR A 594 48.88 9.66 -13.44
C THR A 594 48.79 8.58 -14.52
N ARG A 595 49.04 8.97 -15.77
CA ARG A 595 49.63 8.06 -16.77
C ARG A 595 51.04 8.55 -17.08
N GLU A 596 52.03 7.98 -16.39
CA GLU A 596 53.41 8.03 -16.86
C GLU A 596 53.50 7.30 -18.22
N PRO A 597 54.18 7.89 -19.22
CA PRO A 597 54.31 7.27 -20.54
C PRO A 597 55.41 6.22 -20.51
N THR A 598 55.04 4.96 -20.74
CA THR A 598 55.97 3.89 -21.05
C THR A 598 56.68 4.21 -22.37
N VAL A 599 58.00 4.34 -22.33
CA VAL A 599 58.88 4.42 -23.50
C VAL A 599 58.97 3.02 -24.15
N ILE A 600 58.99 3.04 -25.49
CA ILE A 600 59.00 1.95 -26.49
C ILE A 600 59.73 0.68 -26.06
#